data_AF-A0A4Q6BAL6-F1
#
_entry.id   AF-A0A4Q6BAL6-F1
#
_cell.length_a   1.000
_cell.length_b   1.000
_cell.length_c   1.000
_cell.angle_alpha   90.00
_cell.angle_beta   90.00
_cell.angle_gamma   90.00
#
_symmetry.space_group_name_H-M   'P 1'
#
loop_
_entity.id
_entity.type
_entity.pdbx_description
1 polymer ?
#
loop_
_entity_poly.entity_id
_entity_poly.type
_entity_poly.pdbx_seq_one_letter_code
_entity_poly.pdbx_strand_id
1 'polypeptide(L)'
;MKRTGILATLAGVALATMSLGAHAAAAGAVDTSGPQQLIESASNIMLKDLDANRANYRKDKTALYKLVDQTLLPNFDVNYAGQQVLGANWRTATPEQRERFIKAFYRSLLTSYGDALVDFTGDK
;
A
#
# COMPACT_ATOMS: atom_id res chain seq x y z
N MET A 1 -52.71 -27.13 -50.40
CA MET A 1 -53.11 -28.36 -49.67
C MET A 1 -51.89 -28.93 -48.95
N LYS A 2 -52.00 -29.19 -47.63
CA LYS A 2 -51.10 -29.97 -46.74
C LYS A 2 -49.75 -29.29 -46.41
N ARG A 3 -49.52 -28.71 -45.22
CA ARG A 3 -49.36 -29.23 -43.83
C ARG A 3 -47.89 -29.47 -43.43
N THR A 4 -47.39 -28.56 -42.56
CA THR A 4 -46.62 -28.75 -41.30
C THR A 4 -45.29 -29.54 -41.23
N GLY A 5 -44.29 -28.87 -40.62
CA GLY A 5 -43.28 -29.38 -39.66
C GLY A 5 -41.87 -29.63 -40.24
N ILE A 6 -40.73 -29.54 -39.54
CA ILE A 6 -40.33 -29.24 -38.15
C ILE A 6 -38.78 -29.29 -38.14
N LEU A 7 -38.12 -28.41 -37.36
CA LEU A 7 -36.80 -28.52 -36.69
C LEU A 7 -35.43 -28.61 -37.42
N ALA A 8 -34.49 -27.92 -36.76
CA ALA A 8 -33.04 -28.17 -36.58
C ALA A 8 -32.05 -27.50 -37.55
N THR A 9 -31.25 -26.56 -37.02
CA THR A 9 -29.84 -26.82 -36.66
C THR A 9 -29.29 -25.71 -35.74
N LEU A 10 -28.73 -26.15 -34.61
CA LEU A 10 -27.89 -25.42 -33.66
C LEU A 10 -26.45 -25.29 -34.18
N ALA A 11 -25.83 -24.13 -33.97
CA ALA A 11 -24.39 -23.91 -33.69
C ALA A 11 -24.17 -22.38 -33.70
N GLY A 12 -23.71 -21.69 -32.66
CA GLY A 12 -22.79 -22.07 -31.61
C GLY A 12 -21.59 -21.12 -31.68
N VAL A 13 -21.72 -19.91 -31.13
CA VAL A 13 -20.58 -19.01 -30.88
C VAL A 13 -20.76 -18.39 -29.50
N ALA A 14 -20.26 -19.08 -28.47
CA ALA A 14 -20.07 -18.50 -27.16
C ALA A 14 -18.71 -17.80 -27.14
N LEU A 15 -18.72 -16.46 -27.24
CA LEU A 15 -17.54 -15.65 -26.95
C LEU A 15 -17.25 -15.75 -25.45
N ALA A 16 -16.25 -16.55 -25.08
CA ALA A 16 -15.69 -16.55 -23.74
C ALA A 16 -14.83 -15.29 -23.58
N THR A 17 -15.39 -14.26 -22.96
CA THR A 17 -14.62 -13.11 -22.47
C THR A 17 -13.75 -13.58 -21.31
N MET A 18 -12.45 -13.75 -21.55
CA MET A 18 -11.45 -13.88 -20.49
C MET A 18 -11.37 -12.56 -19.72
N SER A 19 -12.10 -12.49 -18.61
CA SER A 19 -11.91 -11.46 -17.60
C SER A 19 -10.55 -11.69 -16.92
N LEU A 20 -9.52 -10.94 -17.32
CA LEU A 20 -8.30 -10.78 -16.52
C LEU A 20 -8.68 -10.02 -15.24
N GLY A 21 -9.12 -10.77 -14.23
CA GLY A 21 -9.32 -10.25 -12.88
C GLY A 21 -7.95 -9.94 -12.28
N ALA A 22 -7.58 -8.66 -12.28
CA ALA A 22 -6.53 -8.15 -11.41
C ALA A 22 -6.90 -8.52 -9.96
N HIS A 23 -6.27 -9.56 -9.43
CA HIS A 23 -6.34 -9.87 -8.01
C HIS A 23 -5.58 -8.76 -7.28
N ALA A 24 -6.28 -7.67 -6.96
CA ALA A 24 -5.85 -6.81 -5.88
C ALA A 24 -5.88 -7.69 -4.63
N ALA A 25 -4.71 -8.21 -4.23
CA ALA A 25 -4.57 -8.84 -2.94
C ALA A 25 -5.08 -7.83 -1.91
N ALA A 26 -6.17 -8.17 -1.22
CA ALA A 26 -6.63 -7.37 -0.11
C ALA A 26 -5.49 -7.35 0.91
N ALA A 27 -4.80 -6.22 1.02
CA ALA A 27 -3.88 -5.99 2.11
C ALA A 27 -4.68 -6.20 3.41
N GLY A 28 -4.18 -7.05 4.30
CA GLY A 28 -4.82 -7.24 5.60
C GLY A 28 -4.99 -5.89 6.30
N ALA A 29 -6.11 -5.68 6.99
CA ALA A 29 -6.28 -4.48 7.80
C ALA A 29 -5.30 -4.52 8.99
N VAL A 30 -4.75 -3.36 9.36
CA VAL A 30 -3.93 -3.23 10.57
C VAL A 30 -4.82 -3.43 11.79
N ASP A 31 -4.39 -4.29 12.72
CA ASP A 31 -5.09 -4.57 13.97
C ASP A 31 -4.81 -3.45 14.98
N THR A 32 -5.81 -2.63 15.27
CA THR A 32 -5.71 -1.49 16.20
C THR A 32 -6.21 -1.80 17.61
N SER A 33 -6.39 -3.08 17.97
CA SER A 33 -6.87 -3.50 19.29
C SER A 33 -5.91 -3.18 20.44
N GLY A 34 -4.63 -2.96 20.14
CA GLY A 34 -3.62 -2.57 21.11
C GLY A 34 -2.31 -2.14 20.43
N PRO A 35 -1.40 -1.48 21.17
CA PRO A 35 -0.15 -0.96 20.59
C PRO A 35 0.76 -2.07 20.06
N GLN A 36 0.80 -3.22 20.75
CA GLN A 36 1.58 -4.36 20.30
C GLN A 36 0.99 -4.98 19.02
N GLN A 37 -0.34 -5.21 19.01
CA GLN A 37 -1.05 -5.76 17.86
C GLN A 37 -0.93 -4.86 16.62
N LEU A 38 -0.97 -3.54 16.82
CA LEU A 38 -0.80 -2.57 15.75
C LEU A 38 0.57 -2.67 15.11
N ILE A 39 1.63 -2.70 15.91
CA ILE A 39 3.01 -2.80 15.41
C ILE A 39 3.22 -4.15 14.71
N GLU A 40 2.80 -5.25 15.34
CA GLU A 40 2.97 -6.60 14.80
C GLU A 40 2.22 -6.77 13.48
N SER A 41 0.94 -6.40 13.44
CA SER A 41 0.11 -6.56 12.24
C SER A 41 0.60 -5.68 11.08
N ALA A 42 0.92 -4.40 11.33
CA ALA A 42 1.45 -3.51 10.31
C ALA A 42 2.80 -4.01 9.76
N SER A 43 3.69 -4.50 10.63
CA SER A 43 4.97 -5.07 10.22
C SER A 43 4.77 -6.32 9.36
N ASN A 44 3.89 -7.24 9.79
CA ASN A 44 3.59 -8.46 9.05
C ASN A 44 2.99 -8.18 7.67
N ILE A 45 2.10 -7.17 7.56
CA ILE A 45 1.54 -6.75 6.27
C ILE A 45 2.65 -6.25 5.34
N MET A 46 3.52 -5.35 5.82
CA MET A 46 4.61 -4.83 5.00
C MET A 46 5.60 -5.91 4.58
N LEU A 47 6.01 -6.79 5.50
CA LEU A 47 6.98 -7.86 5.21
C LEU A 47 6.42 -8.85 4.18
N LYS A 48 5.16 -9.27 4.34
CA LYS A 48 4.49 -10.15 3.38
C LYS A 48 4.42 -9.52 1.99
N ASP A 49 4.14 -8.23 1.90
CA ASP A 49 4.09 -7.54 0.61
C ASP A 49 5.49 -7.37 0.00
N LEU A 50 6.48 -6.98 0.82
CA LEU A 50 7.88 -6.92 0.41
C LEU A 50 8.36 -8.25 -0.16
N ASP A 51 8.03 -9.39 0.45
CA ASP A 51 8.42 -10.71 -0.04
C ASP A 51 7.79 -11.05 -1.40
N ALA A 52 6.54 -10.63 -1.62
CA ALA A 52 5.86 -10.83 -2.90
C ALA A 52 6.36 -9.89 -4.01
N ASN A 53 6.74 -8.65 -3.66
CA ASN A 53 6.91 -7.55 -4.63
C ASN A 53 8.31 -6.91 -4.63
N ARG A 54 9.30 -7.48 -3.94
CA ARG A 54 10.65 -6.90 -3.75
C ARG A 54 11.30 -6.38 -5.03
N ALA A 55 11.26 -7.17 -6.11
CA ALA A 55 11.86 -6.80 -7.38
C ALA A 55 11.19 -5.57 -8.03
N ASN A 56 9.89 -5.37 -7.78
CA ASN A 56 9.17 -4.18 -8.21
C ASN A 56 9.61 -2.96 -7.40
N TYR A 57 9.70 -3.09 -6.07
CA TYR A 57 10.10 -1.99 -5.19
C TYR A 57 11.54 -1.51 -5.41
N ARG A 58 12.45 -2.40 -5.81
CA ARG A 58 13.81 -2.02 -6.25
C ARG A 58 13.81 -1.15 -7.51
N LYS A 59 12.82 -1.33 -8.40
CA LYS A 59 12.71 -0.59 -9.67
C LYS A 59 11.91 0.70 -9.53
N ASP A 60 10.87 0.67 -8.69
CA ASP A 60 10.00 1.81 -8.41
C ASP A 60 9.82 2.01 -6.90
N LYS A 61 10.59 2.96 -6.36
CA LYS A 61 10.50 3.36 -4.95
C LYS A 61 9.16 4.04 -4.61
N THR A 62 8.45 4.59 -5.60
CA THR A 62 7.15 5.22 -5.38
C THR A 62 6.11 4.17 -4.97
N ALA A 63 6.18 2.97 -5.56
CA ALA A 63 5.34 1.85 -5.15
C ALA A 63 5.62 1.41 -3.71
N LEU A 64 6.89 1.44 -3.26
CA LEU A 64 7.25 1.18 -1.87
C LEU A 64 6.67 2.24 -0.93
N TYR A 65 6.80 3.52 -1.29
CA TYR A 65 6.25 4.61 -0.47
C TYR A 65 4.74 4.49 -0.33
N LYS A 66 4.04 4.07 -1.39
CA LYS A 66 2.60 3.81 -1.33
C LYS A 66 2.26 2.69 -0.35
N LEU A 67 3.05 1.61 -0.29
CA LEU A 67 2.85 0.56 0.71
C LEU A 67 2.98 1.14 2.13
N VAL A 68 4.03 1.93 2.39
CA VAL A 68 4.25 2.57 3.69
C VAL A 68 3.09 3.53 4.03
N ASP A 69 2.66 4.35 3.08
CA ASP A 69 1.54 5.29 3.23
C ASP A 69 0.21 4.57 3.52
N GLN A 70 0.02 3.36 2.99
CA GLN A 70 -1.21 2.59 3.20
C GLN A 70 -1.21 1.81 4.52
N THR A 71 -0.05 1.32 4.95
CA THR A 71 0.06 0.44 6.12
C THR A 71 0.39 1.19 7.40
N LEU A 72 1.37 2.10 7.37
CA LEU A 72 1.85 2.78 8.58
C LEU A 72 1.19 4.14 8.82
N LEU A 73 1.07 4.95 7.76
CA LEU A 73 0.66 6.36 7.92
C LEU A 73 -0.71 6.56 8.60
N PRO A 74 -1.75 5.72 8.38
CA PRO A 74 -3.04 5.86 9.08
C PRO A 74 -2.93 5.70 10.60
N ASN A 75 -1.85 5.08 11.07
CA ASN A 75 -1.61 4.72 12.45
C ASN A 75 -0.47 5.52 13.09
N PHE A 76 0.09 6.52 12.38
CA PHE A 76 1.27 7.27 12.82
C PHE A 76 1.03 8.79 12.82
N ASP A 77 1.25 9.43 13.96
CA ASP A 77 1.11 10.88 14.09
C ASP A 77 2.36 11.62 13.59
N VAL A 78 2.40 11.87 12.28
CA VAL A 78 3.46 12.62 11.62
C VAL A 78 3.58 14.07 12.13
N ASN A 79 2.49 14.66 12.60
CA ASN A 79 2.50 16.04 13.11
C ASN A 79 3.19 16.10 14.46
N TYR A 80 2.80 15.21 15.38
CA TYR A 80 3.42 15.11 16.69
C TYR A 80 4.90 14.73 16.57
N ALA A 81 5.25 13.77 15.72
CA ALA A 81 6.64 13.42 15.45
C ALA A 81 7.43 14.62 14.91
N GLY A 82 6.89 15.33 13.91
CA GLY A 82 7.53 16.53 13.36
C GLY A 82 7.69 17.66 14.40
N GLN A 83 6.71 17.85 15.27
CA GLN A 83 6.80 18.76 16.40
C GLN A 83 7.94 18.39 17.35
N GLN A 84 8.10 17.10 17.68
CA GLN A 84 9.21 16.64 18.52
C GLN A 84 10.56 16.92 17.88
N VAL A 85 10.71 16.74 16.56
CA VAL A 85 11.95 17.04 15.85
C VAL A 85 12.27 18.53 15.84
N LEU A 86 11.28 19.40 15.63
CA LEU A 86 11.50 20.85 15.61
C LEU A 86 11.77 21.44 17.00
N GLY A 87 11.27 20.79 18.05
CA GLY A 87 11.45 21.23 19.44
C GLY A 87 10.98 22.67 19.65
N ALA A 88 11.83 23.51 20.25
CA ALA A 88 11.51 24.91 20.53
C ALA A 88 11.10 25.71 19.29
N ASN A 89 11.67 25.39 18.11
CA ASN A 89 11.39 26.09 16.86
C ASN A 89 9.95 25.88 16.37
N TRP A 90 9.27 24.82 16.84
CA TRP A 90 7.85 24.61 16.52
C TRP A 90 6.99 25.79 16.93
N ARG A 91 7.25 26.38 18.10
CA ARG A 91 6.42 27.45 18.70
C ARG A 91 6.37 28.70 17.84
N THR A 92 7.46 29.00 17.13
CA THR A 92 7.61 30.20 16.30
C THR A 92 7.35 29.95 14.82
N ALA A 93 7.34 28.70 14.37
CA ALA A 93 7.03 28.36 12.98
C ALA A 93 5.54 28.61 12.66
N THR A 94 5.27 29.20 11.48
CA THR A 94 3.89 29.37 11.00
C THR A 94 3.27 28.01 10.64
N PRO A 95 1.93 27.91 10.55
CA PRO A 95 1.26 26.68 10.11
C PRO A 95 1.82 26.14 8.77
N GLU A 96 2.06 27.03 7.79
CA GLU A 96 2.56 26.67 6.47
C GLU A 96 4.02 26.16 6.53
N GLN A 97 4.85 26.75 7.41
CA GLN A 97 6.22 26.29 7.63
C GLN A 97 6.24 24.89 8.26
N ARG A 98 5.36 24.64 9.25
CA ARG A 98 5.23 23.34 9.91
C ARG A 98 4.79 22.26 8.91
N GLU A 99 3.76 22.53 8.11
CA GLU A 99 3.29 21.60 7.09
C GLU A 99 4.39 21.27 6.07
N ARG A 100 5.07 22.31 5.53
CA ARG A 100 6.19 22.11 4.61
C ARG A 100 7.32 21.29 5.22
N PHE A 101 7.64 21.55 6.49
CA PHE A 101 8.65 20.78 7.22
C PHE A 101 8.23 19.32 7.38
N ILE A 102 7.02 19.04 7.87
CA ILE A 102 6.52 17.68 8.09
C ILE A 102 6.54 16.87 6.79
N LYS A 103 6.06 17.48 5.68
CA LYS A 103 6.08 16.85 4.36
C LYS A 103 7.50 16.53 3.88
N ALA A 104 8.43 17.46 4.05
CA ALA A 104 9.82 17.26 3.67
C ALA A 104 10.52 16.23 4.56
N PHE A 105 10.27 16.26 5.86
CA PHE A 105 10.80 15.34 6.85
C PHE A 105 10.36 13.91 6.57
N TYR A 106 9.05 13.69 6.40
CA TYR A 106 8.50 12.37 6.07
C TYR A 106 9.10 11.81 4.78
N ARG A 107 9.17 12.61 3.72
CA ARG A 107 9.77 12.20 2.45
C ARG A 107 11.28 11.92 2.56
N SER A 108 11.99 12.64 3.43
CA SER A 108 13.39 12.39 3.72
C SER A 108 13.59 11.03 4.39
N LEU A 109 12.74 10.66 5.37
CA LEU A 109 12.77 9.35 6.02
C LEU A 109 12.54 8.22 5.00
N LEU A 110 11.50 8.34 4.17
CA LEU A 110 11.22 7.35 3.11
C LEU A 110 12.40 7.18 2.15
N THR A 111 13.04 8.28 1.76
CA THR A 111 14.20 8.24 0.85
C THR A 111 15.44 7.65 1.52
N SER A 112 15.65 7.93 2.81
CA SER A 112 16.84 7.51 3.55
C SER A 112 16.77 6.03 3.99
N TYR A 113 15.58 5.54 4.31
CA TYR A 113 15.38 4.20 4.86
C TYR A 113 14.68 3.22 3.92
N GLY A 114 14.13 3.68 2.79
CA GLY A 114 13.41 2.83 1.84
C GLY A 114 14.27 1.70 1.26
N ASP A 115 15.54 1.95 0.96
CA ASP A 115 16.45 0.91 0.46
C ASP A 115 16.70 -0.17 1.52
N ALA A 116 16.95 0.23 2.77
CA ALA A 116 17.12 -0.70 3.87
C ALA A 116 15.86 -1.54 4.11
N LEU A 117 14.67 -0.95 3.96
CA LEU A 117 13.40 -1.67 4.08
C LEU A 117 13.24 -2.74 2.98
N VAL A 118 13.63 -2.43 1.74
CA VAL A 118 13.57 -3.37 0.61
C VAL A 118 14.57 -4.51 0.74
N ASP A 119 15.68 -4.30 1.43
CA ASP A 119 16.71 -5.32 1.64
C ASP A 119 16.53 -6.13 2.94
N PHE A 120 15.60 -5.73 3.81
CA PHE A 120 15.29 -6.46 5.04
C PHE A 120 14.69 -7.86 4.74
N THR A 121 15.19 -8.89 5.41
CA THR A 121 14.69 -10.28 5.37
C THR A 121 14.62 -10.79 6.80
N GLY A 122 13.44 -11.23 7.26
CA GLY A 122 13.19 -11.59 8.68
C GLY A 122 13.89 -12.86 9.16
N ASP A 123 14.54 -13.56 8.25
CA ASP A 123 15.36 -14.76 8.40
C ASP A 123 16.86 -14.46 8.62
N LYS A 124 17.21 -13.19 8.83
CA LYS A 124 18.51 -12.73 9.37
C LYS A 124 18.36 -12.04 10.71
#